data_AF-A0A429Y513-F1
#
_entry.id   AF-A0A429Y513-F1
#
_cell.length_a   1.000
_cell.length_b   1.000
_cell.length_c   1.000
_cell.angle_alpha   90.00
_cell.angle_beta   90.00
_cell.angle_gamma   90.00
#
_symmetry.space_group_name_H-M   'P 1'
#
loop_
_entity.id
_entity.type
_entity.pdbx_description
1 polymer ?
#
loop_
_entity_poly.entity_id
_entity_poly.type
_entity_poly.pdbx_seq_one_letter_code
_entity_poly.pdbx_strand_id
1 'polypeptide(L)' 'MKLVMILSVIICIVVVLVTALVTSKAYSVKHSVDPIPNDDKNNPINENRTP' A
#
# COMPACT_ATOMS: atom_id res chain seq x y z
N MET A 1 -31.57 12.40 -26.75
CA MET A 1 -30.12 12.28 -27.03
C MET A 1 -29.24 12.95 -25.97
N LYS A 2 -29.55 14.18 -25.51
CA LYS A 2 -28.76 14.87 -24.45
C LYS A 2 -28.83 14.20 -23.07
N LEU A 3 -29.98 13.61 -22.73
CA LEU A 3 -30.19 12.89 -21.47
C LEU A 3 -29.19 11.74 -21.26
N VAL A 4 -28.90 11.00 -22.35
CA VAL A 4 -27.93 9.89 -22.34
C VAL A 4 -26.51 10.40 -22.10
N MET A 5 -26.16 11.53 -22.71
CA MET A 5 -24.86 12.18 -22.51
C MET A 5 -24.66 12.62 -21.05
N ILE A 6 -25.66 13.27 -20.46
CA ILE A 6 -25.61 13.68 -19.04
C ILE A 6 -25.52 12.43 -18.14
N LEU A 7 -26.35 11.42 -18.39
CA LEU A 7 -26.41 10.22 -17.56
C LEU A 7 -25.09 9.44 -17.59
N SER A 8 -24.45 9.34 -18.75
CA SER A 8 -23.15 8.69 -18.91
C SER A 8 -22.06 9.38 -18.07
N VAL A 9 -21.99 10.71 -18.12
CA VAL A 9 -21.00 11.48 -17.33
C VAL A 9 -21.21 11.27 -15.83
N ILE A 10 -22.47 11.28 -15.37
CA ILE A 10 -22.81 11.04 -13.96
C ILE A 10 -22.36 9.64 -13.53
N ILE A 11 -22.63 8.60 -14.32
CA ILE A 11 -22.23 7.23 -14.01
C ILE A 11 -20.69 7.12 -13.93
N CYS A 12 -19.96 7.74 -14.87
CA CYS A 12 -18.50 7.75 -14.83
C CYS A 12 -17.96 8.37 -13.53
N ILE A 13 -18.53 9.49 -13.07
CA ILE A 13 -18.12 10.13 -11.81
C ILE A 13 -18.39 9.19 -10.63
N VAL A 14 -19.57 8.55 -10.58
CA VAL A 14 -19.91 7.60 -9.51
C VAL A 14 -18.93 6.42 -9.48
N VAL A 15 -18.61 5.84 -10.63
CA VAL A 15 -17.65 4.73 -10.73
C VAL A 15 -16.27 5.15 -10.24
N VAL A 16 -15.78 6.33 -10.60
CA VAL A 16 -14.48 6.85 -10.14
C VAL A 16 -14.47 7.02 -8.62
N LEU A 17 -15.52 7.58 -8.04
CA LEU A 17 -15.64 7.75 -6.58
C LEU A 17 -15.65 6.40 -5.86
N VAL A 18 -16.46 5.44 -6.31
CA VAL A 18 -16.51 4.08 -5.75
C VAL A 18 -15.14 3.40 -5.85
N THR A 19 -14.46 3.54 -7.00
CA THR A 19 -13.13 2.98 -7.21
C THR A 19 -12.11 3.59 -6.25
N ALA A 20 -12.13 4.91 -6.05
CA ALA A 20 -11.24 5.59 -5.11
C ALA A 20 -11.45 5.12 -3.66
N LEU A 21 -12.70 4.90 -3.24
CA LEU A 21 -13.03 4.39 -1.91
C LEU A 21 -12.51 2.95 -1.71
N VAL A 22 -12.74 2.07 -2.68
CA VAL A 22 -12.26 0.67 -2.65
C VAL A 22 -10.73 0.65 -2.65
N THR A 23 -10.11 1.46 -3.51
CA THR A 23 -8.66 1.58 -3.64
C THR A 23 -8.02 2.12 -2.35
N SER A 24 -8.64 3.10 -1.69
CA SER A 24 -8.17 3.61 -0.39
C SER A 24 -8.18 2.53 0.70
N LYS A 25 -9.15 1.62 0.69
CA LYS A 25 -9.17 0.47 1.59
C LYS A 25 -8.12 -0.57 1.24
N ALA A 26 -7.88 -0.81 -0.05
CA ALA A 26 -6.84 -1.72 -0.53
C ALA A 26 -5.42 -1.21 -0.23
N TYR A 27 -5.14 0.09 -0.42
CA TYR A 27 -3.86 0.68 0.00
C TYR A 27 -3.77 0.89 1.52
N SER A 28 -4.90 0.94 2.23
CA SER A 28 -4.91 0.85 3.70
C SER A 28 -4.69 -0.56 4.22
N VAL A 29 -4.74 -1.59 3.35
CA VAL A 29 -4.14 -2.90 3.68
C VAL A 29 -2.66 -2.62 3.80
N LYS A 30 -2.26 -2.39 5.05
CA LYS A 30 -0.90 -2.11 5.46
C LYS A 30 -0.02 -3.07 4.69
N HIS A 31 0.88 -2.54 3.88
CA HIS A 31 2.16 -3.21 3.71
C HIS A 31 2.68 -3.36 5.14
N SER A 32 2.40 -4.52 5.75
CA SER A 32 3.19 -5.04 6.84
C SER A 32 4.55 -5.25 6.20
N VAL A 33 5.30 -4.16 6.06
CA VAL A 33 6.75 -4.23 5.93
C VAL A 33 7.11 -4.92 7.21
N ASP A 34 7.38 -6.22 7.10
CA ASP A 34 7.79 -7.03 8.24
C ASP A 34 8.83 -6.22 9.00
N PRO A 35 8.64 -6.01 10.32
CA PRO A 35 9.59 -5.25 11.11
C PRO A 35 10.97 -5.82 10.83
N ILE A 36 11.84 -4.96 10.30
CA ILE A 36 13.24 -5.29 10.03
C ILE A 36 13.75 -5.95 11.31
N PRO A 37 14.27 -7.19 11.26
CA PRO A 37 14.72 -7.86 12.45
C PRO A 37 15.64 -6.91 13.20
N ASN A 38 15.29 -6.57 14.45
CA ASN A 38 16.25 -5.91 15.31
C ASN A 38 17.43 -6.89 15.40
N ASP A 39 18.57 -6.54 14.82
CA ASP A 39 19.85 -7.26 14.94
C ASP A 39 20.40 -7.20 16.39
N ASP A 40 19.52 -7.20 17.39
CA ASP A 40 19.82 -7.42 18.78
C ASP A 40 19.67 -8.91 19.08
N LYS A 41 20.64 -9.72 18.61
CA LYS A 41 21.20 -10.88 19.33
C LYS A 41 22.16 -11.68 18.45
N ASN A 42 23.45 -11.50 18.79
CA ASN A 42 24.43 -12.57 18.97
C ASN A 42 24.95 -13.26 17.69
N ASN A 43 26.02 -12.72 17.11
CA ASN A 43 26.95 -13.54 16.33
C ASN A 43 28.41 -13.31 16.79
N PRO A 44 29.02 -14.28 17.49
CA PRO A 44 30.43 -14.24 17.85
C PRO A 44 31.29 -14.64 16.64
N ILE A 45 31.55 -13.71 15.72
CA ILE A 45 32.53 -13.91 14.62
C ILE A 45 33.38 -12.66 14.35
N ASN A 46 34.20 -12.26 15.31
CA ASN A 46 35.46 -11.57 15.01
C ASN A 46 36.43 -11.68 16.21
N GLU A 47 36.91 -12.90 16.48
CA GLU A 47 38.10 -13.13 17.29
C GLU A 47 39.28 -13.40 16.36
N ASN A 48 39.73 -12.38 15.61
CA ASN A 48 41.10 -12.38 15.11
C ASN A 48 41.55 -10.97 14.70
N ARG A 49 41.77 -10.06 15.65
CA ARG A 49 42.78 -8.98 15.54
C ARG A 49 43.26 -8.53 16.93
N THR A 50 44.58 -8.57 17.10
CA THR A 50 45.47 -7.96 18.12
C THR A 50 46.03 -8.91 19.19
N PRO A 51 47.32 -8.74 19.52
CA PRO A 51 48.39 -9.76 19.42
C PRO A 51 48.44 -10.79 20.55
#